data_AF-A0A7V5C5T4-F1
#
_entry.id   AF-A0A7V5C5T4-F1
#
_cell.length_a   1.000
_cell.length_b   1.000
_cell.length_c   1.000
_cell.angle_alpha   90.00
_cell.angle_beta   90.00
_cell.angle_gamma   90.00
#
_symmetry.space_group_name_H-M   'P 1'
#
loop_
_entity.id
_entity.type
_entity.pdbx_description
1 polymer ?
#
loop_
_entity_poly.entity_id
_entity_poly.type
_entity_poly.pdbx_seq_one_letter_code
_entity_poly.pdbx_strand_id
1 'polypeptide(L)'
;MDEKVFFREATLRICGSLEIEKALRQCLLYIKDFIPAGQMSFHVYDRGLGIVETIAHATHDRSELLSIRTPLSPKARRQIKDQRSVHVRLVDRIGDDEVTSPVAEKLDALNLSAVVVDLILERKVLGVLSVLSDGKKKFNAEHVRLL
;
A
#
# COMPACT_ATOMS: atom_id res chain seq x y z
N MET A 1 8.24 10.70 19.54
CA MET A 1 6.90 11.17 19.13
C MET A 1 5.87 10.38 19.91
N ASP A 2 4.78 11.00 20.33
CA ASP A 2 3.64 10.26 20.91
C ASP A 2 2.90 9.53 19.78
N GLU A 3 2.87 8.20 19.83
CA GLU A 3 2.16 7.35 18.86
C GLU A 3 0.69 7.78 18.71
N LYS A 4 0.04 8.24 19.78
CA LYS A 4 -1.36 8.72 19.71
C LYS A 4 -1.50 9.96 18.84
N VAL A 5 -0.51 10.85 18.89
CA VAL A 5 -0.48 12.03 18.03
C VAL A 5 -0.28 11.60 16.58
N PHE A 6 0.65 10.67 16.34
CA PHE A 6 0.87 10.10 15.00
C PHE A 6 -0.41 9.53 14.40
N PHE A 7 -1.06 8.61 15.12
CA PHE A 7 -2.27 7.95 14.64
C PHE A 7 -3.39 8.96 14.38
N ARG A 8 -3.62 9.90 15.29
CA ARG A 8 -4.65 10.93 15.12
C ARG A 8 -4.41 11.76 13.86
N GLU A 9 -3.19 12.25 13.67
CA GLU A 9 -2.83 13.11 12.54
C GLU A 9 -2.86 12.35 11.21
N ALA A 10 -2.44 11.08 11.18
CA ALA A 10 -2.55 10.22 10.01
C ALA A 10 -4.03 9.95 9.65
N THR A 11 -4.86 9.61 10.64
CA THR A 11 -6.31 9.41 10.45
C THR A 11 -6.99 10.66 9.91
N LEU A 12 -6.73 11.83 10.47
CA LEU A 12 -7.31 13.10 10.02
C LEU A 12 -6.98 13.39 8.55
N ARG A 13 -5.78 13.04 8.08
CA ARG A 13 -5.35 13.28 6.70
C ARG A 13 -5.94 12.26 5.73
N ILE A 14 -5.88 10.97 6.06
CA ILE A 14 -6.42 9.92 5.17
C ILE A 14 -7.95 9.94 5.10
N CYS A 15 -8.64 10.43 6.13
CA CYS A 15 -10.09 10.60 6.14
C CYS A 15 -10.53 12.04 5.79
N GLY A 16 -9.58 12.94 5.50
CA GLY A 16 -9.84 14.37 5.32
C GLY A 16 -10.32 14.77 3.92
N SER A 17 -10.37 13.83 2.97
CA SER A 17 -10.76 14.07 1.58
C SER A 17 -11.61 12.93 1.04
N LEU A 18 -12.65 13.26 0.27
CA LEU A 18 -13.45 12.28 -0.49
C LEU A 18 -12.74 11.82 -1.77
N GLU A 19 -11.78 12.62 -2.25
CA GLU A 19 -10.89 12.26 -3.36
C GLU A 19 -9.74 11.43 -2.79
N ILE A 20 -9.74 10.13 -3.06
CA ILE A 20 -8.87 9.14 -2.41
C ILE A 20 -7.38 9.40 -2.71
N GLU A 21 -7.04 9.78 -3.93
CA GLU A 21 -5.66 10.09 -4.33
C GLU A 21 -5.11 11.31 -3.57
N LYS A 22 -5.96 12.31 -3.31
CA LYS A 22 -5.59 13.47 -2.48
C LYS A 22 -5.42 13.07 -1.03
N ALA A 23 -6.32 12.23 -0.50
CA ALA A 23 -6.21 11.71 0.87
C ALA A 23 -4.92 10.90 1.08
N LEU A 24 -4.58 10.02 0.12
CA LEU A 24 -3.33 9.26 0.11
C LEU A 24 -2.12 10.20 0.15
N ARG A 25 -2.10 11.23 -0.70
CA ARG A 25 -0.99 12.19 -0.73
C ARG A 25 -0.87 13.01 0.54
N GLN A 26 -1.98 13.48 1.10
CA GLN A 26 -1.99 14.21 2.36
C GLN A 26 -1.43 13.35 3.50
N CYS A 27 -1.83 12.08 3.56
CA CYS A 27 -1.28 11.12 4.51
C CYS A 27 0.21 10.86 4.27
N LEU A 28 0.61 10.59 3.02
CA LEU A 28 2.00 10.36 2.62
C LEU A 28 2.93 11.50 3.04
N LEU A 29 2.52 12.74 2.76
CA LEU A 29 3.30 13.93 3.10
C LEU A 29 3.51 14.12 4.60
N TYR A 30 2.64 13.54 5.43
CA TYR A 30 2.79 13.53 6.88
C TYR A 30 3.67 12.36 7.35
N ILE A 31 3.38 11.13 6.92
CA ILE A 31 4.07 9.95 7.42
C ILE A 31 5.54 9.88 6.98
N LYS A 32 5.90 10.51 5.84
CA LYS A 32 7.28 10.52 5.32
C LYS A 32 8.30 11.15 6.27
N ASP A 33 7.86 11.96 7.22
CA ASP A 33 8.73 12.59 8.23
C ASP A 33 9.05 11.63 9.39
N PHE A 34 8.38 10.47 9.44
CA PHE A 34 8.50 9.47 10.51
C PHE A 34 8.97 8.09 10.02
N ILE A 35 8.59 7.72 8.80
CA ILE A 35 8.96 6.46 8.14
C ILE A 35 9.46 6.76 6.73
N PRO A 36 10.26 5.87 6.09
CA PRO A 36 10.85 6.12 4.77
C PRO A 36 9.83 5.96 3.63
N ALA A 37 8.63 6.54 3.76
CA ALA A 37 7.54 6.42 2.79
C ALA A 37 7.77 7.36 1.59
N GLY A 38 7.88 6.77 0.40
CA GLY A 38 8.01 7.46 -0.88
C GLY A 38 6.71 7.55 -1.66
N GLN A 39 5.88 6.50 -1.58
CA GLN A 39 4.65 6.39 -2.36
C GLN A 39 3.56 5.70 -1.54
N MET A 40 2.30 5.98 -1.86
CA MET A 40 1.13 5.26 -1.32
C MET A 40 0.19 4.89 -2.46
N SER A 41 -0.37 3.68 -2.40
CA SER A 41 -1.35 3.25 -3.40
C SER A 41 -2.52 2.50 -2.75
N PHE A 42 -3.70 2.66 -3.34
CA PHE A 42 -4.88 1.91 -2.96
C PHE A 42 -5.25 0.93 -4.07
N HIS A 43 -5.47 -0.32 -3.69
CA HIS A 43 -5.78 -1.42 -4.59
C HIS A 43 -7.03 -2.16 -4.17
N VAL A 44 -7.76 -2.70 -5.16
CA VAL A 44 -8.86 -3.63 -4.96
C VAL A 44 -8.52 -4.95 -5.65
N TYR A 45 -8.78 -6.07 -4.98
CA TYR A 45 -8.54 -7.40 -5.53
C TYR A 45 -9.86 -8.08 -5.91
N ASP A 46 -10.08 -8.26 -7.21
CA ASP A 46 -11.15 -9.11 -7.72
C ASP A 46 -10.70 -10.57 -7.67
N ARG A 47 -11.30 -11.35 -6.76
CA ARG A 47 -11.00 -12.78 -6.57
C ARG A 47 -11.50 -13.66 -7.71
N GLY A 48 -12.61 -13.29 -8.35
CA GLY A 48 -13.22 -14.06 -9.43
C GLY A 48 -12.38 -13.99 -10.70
N LEU A 49 -11.96 -12.77 -11.04
CA LEU A 49 -11.09 -12.51 -12.20
C LEU A 49 -9.61 -12.77 -11.89
N GLY A 50 -9.23 -12.66 -10.61
CA GLY A 50 -7.85 -12.69 -10.14
C GLY A 50 -7.06 -11.50 -10.68
N ILE A 51 -7.65 -10.31 -10.56
CA ILE A 51 -7.08 -9.03 -11.00
C ILE A 51 -6.91 -8.14 -9.77
N VAL A 52 -5.73 -7.54 -9.65
CA VAL A 52 -5.51 -6.40 -8.77
C VAL A 52 -5.72 -5.13 -9.58
N GLU A 53 -6.65 -4.29 -9.15
CA GLU A 53 -6.87 -2.97 -9.73
C GLU A 53 -6.25 -1.92 -8.81
N THR A 54 -5.29 -1.15 -9.31
CA THR A 54 -4.79 0.05 -8.63
C THR A 54 -5.74 1.19 -8.93
N ILE A 55 -6.44 1.64 -7.88
CA ILE A 55 -7.48 2.67 -7.93
C ILE A 55 -6.90 4.06 -7.77
N ALA A 56 -5.86 4.20 -6.95
CA ALA A 56 -5.22 5.48 -6.71
C ALA A 56 -3.75 5.29 -6.35
N HIS A 57 -2.94 6.29 -6.69
CA HIS A 57 -1.53 6.34 -6.40
C HIS A 57 -1.10 7.76 -6.05
N ALA A 58 -0.18 7.88 -5.10
CA ALA A 58 0.37 9.14 -4.66
C ALA A 58 1.88 9.03 -4.43
N THR A 59 2.59 10.06 -4.86
CA THR A 59 3.99 10.33 -4.54
C THR A 59 4.07 11.67 -3.79
N HIS A 60 5.28 12.13 -3.44
CA HIS A 60 5.45 13.43 -2.78
C HIS A 60 5.00 14.60 -3.67
N ASP A 61 5.21 14.49 -4.97
CA ASP A 61 4.94 15.52 -5.97
C ASP A 61 3.51 15.45 -6.52
N ARG A 62 2.95 14.26 -6.74
CA ARG A 62 1.67 14.07 -7.44
C ARG A 62 0.72 13.08 -6.76
N SER A 63 -0.54 13.14 -7.15
CA SER A 63 -1.59 12.19 -6.78
C SER A 63 -2.53 11.98 -7.95
N GLU A 64 -2.85 10.74 -8.26
CA GLU A 64 -3.60 10.37 -9.46
C GLU A 64 -4.61 9.28 -9.13
N LEU A 65 -5.83 9.45 -9.65
CA LEU A 65 -6.80 8.38 -9.75
C LEU A 65 -6.43 7.50 -10.95
N LEU A 66 -6.42 6.18 -10.74
CA LEU A 66 -5.97 5.19 -11.70
C LEU A 66 -7.06 4.12 -11.89
N SER A 67 -6.94 3.37 -12.98
CA SER A 67 -7.70 2.13 -13.22
C SER A 67 -6.77 1.12 -13.89
N ILE A 68 -5.62 0.88 -13.25
CA ILE A 68 -4.62 -0.06 -13.77
C ILE A 68 -5.02 -1.46 -13.29
N ARG A 69 -5.44 -2.28 -14.24
CA ARG A 69 -5.81 -3.68 -13.99
C ARG A 69 -4.62 -4.60 -14.26
N THR A 70 -4.17 -5.27 -13.21
CA THR A 70 -3.03 -6.18 -13.23
C THR A 70 -3.52 -7.61 -13.00
N PRO A 71 -3.58 -8.45 -14.04
CA PRO A 71 -3.90 -9.86 -13.89
C PRO A 71 -2.83 -10.59 -13.07
N LEU A 72 -3.26 -11.40 -12.11
CA LEU A 72 -2.36 -12.21 -11.31
C LEU A 72 -2.22 -13.62 -11.88
N SER A 73 -0.99 -14.14 -11.81
CA SER A 73 -0.69 -15.54 -12.13
C SER A 73 -1.39 -16.51 -11.15
N PRO A 74 -1.59 -17.78 -11.52
CA PRO A 74 -2.11 -18.78 -10.58
C PRO A 74 -1.29 -18.92 -9.29
N LYS A 75 0.04 -18.71 -9.37
CA LYS A 75 0.97 -18.75 -8.23
C LYS A 75 0.72 -17.58 -7.27
N ALA A 76 0.64 -16.36 -7.79
CA ALA A 76 0.28 -15.17 -7.03
C ALA A 76 -1.09 -15.30 -6.36
N ARG A 77 -2.09 -15.84 -7.09
CA ARG A 77 -3.43 -16.10 -6.52
C ARG A 77 -3.41 -17.13 -5.38
N ARG A 78 -2.53 -18.16 -5.44
CA ARG A 78 -2.33 -19.09 -4.33
C ARG A 78 -1.70 -18.39 -3.14
N GLN A 79 -0.65 -17.60 -3.36
CA GLN A 79 0.00 -16.85 -2.28
C GLN A 79 -0.99 -15.97 -1.51
N ILE A 80 -1.88 -15.25 -2.20
CA ILE A 80 -2.94 -14.46 -1.54
C ILE A 80 -3.85 -15.34 -0.67
N LYS A 81 -4.17 -16.56 -1.11
CA LYS A 81 -5.00 -17.49 -0.33
C LYS A 81 -4.26 -18.01 0.91
N ASP A 82 -2.98 -18.31 0.78
CA ASP A 82 -2.15 -18.85 1.85
C ASP A 82 -1.87 -17.77 2.93
N GLN A 83 -1.82 -16.50 2.53
CA GLN A 83 -1.54 -15.35 3.41
C GLN A 83 -2.81 -14.70 3.99
N ARG A 84 -3.99 -15.32 3.89
CA ARG A 84 -5.28 -14.74 4.30
C ARG A 84 -5.36 -14.27 5.76
N SER A 85 -4.54 -14.82 6.65
CA SER A 85 -4.51 -14.49 8.07
C SER A 85 -3.50 -13.40 8.43
N VAL A 86 -2.70 -12.93 7.46
CA VAL A 86 -1.63 -11.94 7.67
C VAL A 86 -2.03 -10.63 7.02
N HIS A 87 -2.50 -9.66 7.82
CA HIS A 87 -3.10 -8.42 7.31
C HIS A 87 -2.12 -7.26 7.11
N VAL A 88 -0.97 -7.29 7.78
CA VAL A 88 0.13 -6.34 7.57
C VAL A 88 1.35 -7.14 7.16
N ARG A 89 1.93 -6.82 6.01
CA ARG A 89 3.06 -7.54 5.42
C ARG A 89 4.17 -6.57 5.06
N LEU A 90 5.38 -6.86 5.54
CA LEU A 90 6.58 -6.21 5.06
C LEU A 90 7.16 -7.01 3.90
N VAL A 91 7.37 -6.36 2.76
CA VAL A 91 7.98 -6.93 1.56
C VAL A 91 9.29 -6.18 1.30
N ASP A 92 10.42 -6.88 1.45
CA ASP A 92 11.76 -6.28 1.37
C ASP A 92 12.12 -5.72 -0.01
N ARG A 93 11.65 -6.39 -1.06
CA ARG A 93 11.78 -5.96 -2.45
C ARG A 93 10.56 -6.44 -3.22
N ILE A 94 9.71 -5.51 -3.63
CA ILE A 94 8.40 -5.85 -4.18
C ILE A 94 8.47 -6.51 -5.56
N GLY A 95 9.58 -6.35 -6.30
CA GLY A 95 9.83 -7.07 -7.55
C GLY A 95 10.07 -8.57 -7.39
N ASP A 96 10.41 -9.04 -6.18
CA ASP A 96 10.73 -10.46 -5.91
C ASP A 96 9.53 -11.25 -5.39
N ASP A 97 8.40 -10.57 -5.12
CA ASP A 97 7.17 -11.17 -4.60
C ASP A 97 6.13 -11.39 -5.71
N GLU A 98 5.53 -12.58 -5.75
CA GLU A 98 4.62 -13.00 -6.84
C GLU A 98 3.38 -12.11 -6.98
N VAL A 99 2.92 -11.52 -5.87
CA VAL A 99 1.72 -10.69 -5.84
C VAL A 99 2.06 -9.25 -6.16
N THR A 100 3.13 -8.70 -5.54
CA THR A 100 3.45 -7.28 -5.69
C THR A 100 4.26 -6.97 -6.94
N SER A 101 5.06 -7.91 -7.46
CA SER A 101 5.92 -7.70 -8.63
C SER A 101 5.17 -7.19 -9.88
N PRO A 102 4.06 -7.83 -10.32
CA PRO A 102 3.35 -7.36 -11.52
C PRO A 102 2.67 -5.99 -11.31
N VAL A 103 2.33 -5.61 -10.07
CA VAL A 103 1.81 -4.28 -9.75
C VAL A 103 2.95 -3.25 -9.75
N ALA A 104 4.09 -3.62 -9.16
CA ALA A 104 5.27 -2.77 -9.06
C ALA A 104 5.87 -2.42 -10.43
N GLU A 105 5.81 -3.33 -11.40
CA GLU A 105 6.22 -3.06 -12.79
C GLU A 105 5.42 -1.90 -13.40
N LYS A 106 4.11 -1.82 -13.12
CA LYS A 106 3.24 -0.75 -13.62
C LYS A 106 3.45 0.60 -12.95
N LEU A 107 4.07 0.59 -11.76
CA LEU A 107 4.33 1.78 -10.95
C LEU A 107 5.81 2.19 -10.96
N ASP A 108 6.65 1.54 -11.79
CA ASP A 108 8.10 1.72 -11.83
C ASP A 108 8.77 1.59 -10.45
N ALA A 109 8.34 0.58 -9.69
CA ALA A 109 8.63 0.45 -8.27
C ALA A 109 9.34 -0.85 -7.89
N LEU A 110 9.78 -1.64 -8.87
CA LEU A 110 10.31 -3.02 -8.68
C LEU A 110 11.41 -3.14 -7.62
N ASN A 111 12.21 -2.10 -7.42
CA ASN A 111 13.34 -2.10 -6.48
C ASN A 111 13.00 -1.54 -5.09
N LEU A 112 11.75 -1.16 -4.83
CA LEU A 112 11.32 -0.61 -3.56
C LEU A 112 10.93 -1.71 -2.56
N SER A 113 10.97 -1.37 -1.28
CA SER A 113 10.32 -2.16 -0.22
C SER A 113 8.91 -1.63 0.01
N ALA A 114 8.00 -2.46 0.52
CA ALA A 114 6.65 -2.02 0.84
C ALA A 114 6.12 -2.58 2.16
N VAL A 115 5.30 -1.80 2.84
CA VAL A 115 4.34 -2.29 3.83
C VAL A 115 2.98 -2.39 3.13
N VAL A 116 2.41 -3.59 3.14
CA VAL A 116 1.13 -3.90 2.50
C VAL A 116 0.11 -4.22 3.59
N VAL A 117 -0.97 -3.45 3.62
CA VAL A 117 -2.00 -3.48 4.67
C VAL A 117 -3.35 -3.83 4.04
N ASP A 118 -3.97 -4.92 4.48
CA ASP A 118 -5.33 -5.29 4.10
C ASP A 118 -6.33 -4.39 4.85
N LEU A 119 -7.21 -3.70 4.13
CA LEU A 119 -8.27 -2.88 4.71
C LEU A 119 -9.48 -3.76 5.00
N ILE A 120 -9.81 -3.96 6.27
CA ILE A 120 -10.83 -4.91 6.71
C ILE A 120 -11.97 -4.19 7.42
N LEU A 121 -13.21 -4.47 6.98
CA LEU A 121 -14.43 -4.04 7.63
C LEU A 121 -15.33 -5.27 7.82
N GLU A 122 -15.84 -5.49 9.04
CA GLU A 122 -16.73 -6.61 9.35
C GLU A 122 -16.23 -7.99 8.85
N ARG A 123 -14.92 -8.26 9.03
CA ARG A 123 -14.22 -9.49 8.57
C ARG A 123 -14.11 -9.66 7.05
N LYS A 124 -14.46 -8.63 6.27
CA LYS A 124 -14.30 -8.60 4.81
C LYS A 124 -13.16 -7.66 4.44
N VAL A 125 -12.24 -8.16 3.62
CA VAL A 125 -11.22 -7.31 2.98
C VAL A 125 -11.90 -6.45 1.91
N LEU A 126 -11.87 -5.13 2.09
CA LEU A 126 -12.41 -4.14 1.16
C LEU A 126 -11.39 -3.72 0.10
N GLY A 127 -10.10 -3.77 0.45
CA GLY A 127 -9.01 -3.42 -0.44
C GLY A 127 -7.67 -3.57 0.26
N VAL A 128 -6.63 -3.05 -0.36
CA VAL A 128 -5.26 -3.13 0.11
C VAL A 128 -4.62 -1.75 -0.03
N LEU A 129 -4.02 -1.26 1.05
CA LEU A 129 -3.16 -0.10 1.05
C LEU A 129 -1.71 -0.56 0.95
N SER A 130 -0.93 0.03 0.05
CA SER A 130 0.52 -0.17 0.00
C SER A 130 1.24 1.14 0.30
N VAL A 131 2.24 1.08 1.18
CA VAL A 131 3.18 2.17 1.43
C VAL A 131 4.54 1.70 0.94
N LEU A 132 5.05 2.33 -0.12
CA LEU A 132 6.33 1.98 -0.73
C LEU A 132 7.41 2.90 -0.20
N SER A 133 8.63 2.38 -0.09
CA SER A 133 9.74 3.17 0.43
C SER A 133 10.21 4.26 -0.54
N ASP A 134 10.94 5.24 -0.02
CA ASP A 134 11.54 6.34 -0.81
C ASP A 134 12.76 5.91 -1.66
N GLY A 135 13.08 4.61 -1.67
CA GLY A 135 14.24 4.04 -2.37
C GLY A 135 15.59 4.30 -1.69
N LYS A 136 15.65 5.16 -0.66
CA LYS A 136 16.89 5.48 0.08
C LYS A 136 17.05 4.59 1.30
N LYS A 137 15.95 4.26 1.97
CA LYS A 137 15.92 3.39 3.15
C LYS A 137 14.83 2.34 3.03
N LYS A 138 15.08 1.16 3.61
CA LYS A 138 14.07 0.10 3.76
C LYS A 138 13.24 0.32 5.02
N PHE A 139 12.03 -0.24 5.04
CA PHE A 139 11.25 -0.32 6.27
C PHE A 139 11.90 -1.25 7.30
N ASN A 140 11.63 -1.01 8.58
CA ASN A 140 12.04 -1.86 9.69
C ASN A 140 10.82 -2.15 10.57
N ALA A 141 10.97 -2.97 11.61
CA ALA A 141 9.88 -3.36 12.49
C ALA A 141 9.19 -2.17 13.18
N GLU A 142 9.94 -1.12 13.54
CA GLU A 142 9.35 0.08 14.16
C GLU A 142 8.50 0.88 13.16
N HIS A 143 8.95 0.98 11.90
CA HIS A 143 8.14 1.62 10.86
C HIS A 143 6.83 0.87 10.60
N VAL A 144 6.85 -0.47 10.66
CA VAL A 144 5.65 -1.30 10.48
C VAL A 144 4.68 -1.12 11.65
N ARG A 145 5.15 -0.90 12.89
CA ARG A 145 4.26 -0.64 14.04
C ARG A 145 3.45 0.65 13.94
N LEU A 146 3.92 1.60 13.13
CA LEU A 146 3.23 2.87 12.89
C LEU A 146 2.14 2.75 11.81
N LEU A 147 2.07 1.64 11.05
CA LEU A 147 1.14 1.45 9.93
C LEU A 147 0.12 0.34 10.21
#